data_AF-A0A962AXF0-F1
#
_entry.id   AF-A0A962AXF0-F1
#
_cell.length_a   1.000
_cell.length_b   1.000
_cell.length_c   1.000
_cell.angle_alpha   90.00
_cell.angle_beta   90.00
_cell.angle_gamma   90.00
#
_symmetry.space_group_name_H-M   'P 1'
#
loop_
_entity.id
_entity.type
_entity.pdbx_description
1 polymer ?
#
loop_
_entity_poly.entity_id
_entity_poly.type
_entity_poly.pdbx_seq_one_letter_code
_entity_poly.pdbx_strand_id
1 'polypeptide(L)'
;ISEGLAWAWRSLSPNKPYQDGKAYGTTGLQKVIVLMTDGVNELIDNGNNSAGYNTANVSDYSAYGYLGGARLWSTNNVQTYAKFNTLMDNRLTAACTAAKNAGVIIYTVVFNHTGYLTTAQQTAAQDLLKNCASKTTYSYVATDSASLQSAFSAIAVSATSGTLRLVQ
;
A
#
# COMPACT_ATOMS: atom_id res chain seq x y z
N ILE A 1 -2.31 -3.91 -1.79
CA ILE A 1 -1.72 -2.57 -1.49
C ILE A 1 -0.33 -2.75 -0.88
N SER A 2 -0.19 -3.64 0.12
CA SER A 2 1.05 -3.88 0.85
C SER A 2 2.28 -4.15 -0.05
N GLU A 3 2.05 -4.85 -1.17
CA GLU A 3 3.04 -5.24 -2.16
C GLU A 3 3.62 -4.01 -2.87
N GLY A 4 2.75 -3.09 -3.29
CA GLY A 4 3.12 -1.87 -3.98
C GLY A 4 4.01 -0.98 -3.12
N LEU A 5 3.67 -0.81 -1.84
CA LEU A 5 4.52 -0.09 -0.89
C LEU A 5 5.88 -0.77 -0.72
N ALA A 6 5.89 -2.10 -0.58
CA ALA A 6 7.11 -2.85 -0.37
C ALA A 6 8.03 -2.79 -1.61
N TRP A 7 7.48 -2.74 -2.82
CA TRP A 7 8.25 -2.50 -4.05
C TRP A 7 8.77 -1.07 -4.14
N ALA A 8 7.91 -0.08 -3.92
CA ALA A 8 8.29 1.34 -3.93
C ALA A 8 9.45 1.62 -2.97
N TRP A 9 9.40 1.07 -1.76
CA TRP A 9 10.45 1.28 -0.77
C TRP A 9 11.77 0.57 -1.15
N ARG A 10 11.71 -0.63 -1.74
CA ARG A 10 12.91 -1.32 -2.24
C ARG A 10 13.60 -0.55 -3.36
N SER A 11 12.86 0.01 -4.30
CA SER A 11 13.41 0.84 -5.39
C SER A 11 14.08 2.12 -4.87
N LEU A 12 13.60 2.67 -3.75
CA LEU A 12 14.23 3.83 -3.09
C LEU A 12 15.40 3.44 -2.18
N SER A 13 15.54 2.17 -1.82
CA SER A 13 16.55 1.72 -0.86
C SER A 13 17.94 1.65 -1.49
N PRO A 14 19.03 1.75 -0.71
CA PRO A 14 20.38 1.45 -1.18
C PRO A 14 20.69 -0.06 -1.24
N ASN A 15 19.70 -0.91 -0.97
CA ASN A 15 19.91 -2.35 -0.75
C ASN A 15 19.55 -3.17 -2.00
N LYS A 16 20.13 -4.37 -2.12
CA LYS A 16 19.76 -5.33 -3.17
C LYS A 16 18.25 -5.64 -3.11
N PRO A 17 17.57 -5.87 -4.27
CA PRO A 17 18.16 -6.00 -5.61
C PRO A 17 18.34 -4.68 -6.38
N TYR A 18 17.68 -3.58 -6.01
CA TYR A 18 17.81 -2.27 -6.66
C TYR A 18 18.61 -1.32 -5.76
N GLN A 19 19.92 -1.20 -6.03
CA GLN A 19 20.87 -0.50 -5.15
C GLN A 19 21.18 0.94 -5.61
N ASP A 20 20.48 1.45 -6.61
CA ASP A 20 20.75 2.76 -7.19
C ASP A 20 20.35 3.90 -6.24
N GLY A 21 19.49 3.61 -5.26
CA GLY A 21 19.12 4.56 -4.22
C GLY A 21 20.33 4.93 -3.35
N LYS A 22 20.59 6.24 -3.16
CA LYS A 22 21.57 6.72 -2.17
C LYS A 22 21.20 6.26 -0.75
N ALA A 23 22.18 6.25 0.16
CA ALA A 23 21.96 5.89 1.56
C ALA A 23 20.87 6.74 2.24
N TYR A 24 20.14 6.14 3.18
CA TYR A 24 19.20 6.88 4.02
C TYR A 24 19.95 7.96 4.82
N GLY A 25 19.32 9.13 5.02
CA GLY A 25 19.92 10.25 5.75
C GLY A 25 21.00 11.02 4.99
N THR A 26 21.25 10.73 3.70
CA THR A 26 22.15 11.54 2.86
C THR A 26 21.70 13.00 2.90
N THR A 27 22.60 13.91 3.29
CA THR A 27 22.30 15.34 3.39
C THR A 27 21.81 15.91 2.06
N GLY A 28 20.71 16.67 2.09
CA GLY A 28 20.11 17.26 0.90
C GLY A 28 19.29 16.29 0.03
N LEU A 29 19.10 15.03 0.47
CA LEU A 29 18.25 14.05 -0.21
C LEU A 29 16.99 13.76 0.59
N GLN A 30 15.85 13.82 -0.08
CA GLN A 30 14.58 13.34 0.45
C GLN A 30 14.14 12.09 -0.32
N LYS A 31 13.68 11.07 0.40
CA LYS A 31 13.07 9.88 -0.18
C LYS A 31 11.57 9.96 0.06
N VAL A 32 10.79 9.91 -1.01
CA VAL A 32 9.34 10.13 -0.96
C VAL A 32 8.63 8.98 -1.67
N ILE A 33 7.57 8.47 -1.04
CA ILE A 33 6.63 7.52 -1.63
C ILE A 33 5.27 8.21 -1.72
N VAL A 34 4.63 8.13 -2.88
CA VAL A 34 3.21 8.45 -3.05
C VAL A 34 2.47 7.14 -3.26
N LEU A 35 1.71 6.70 -2.25
CA LEU A 35 0.97 5.45 -2.28
C LEU A 35 -0.50 5.74 -2.60
N MET A 36 -0.96 5.27 -3.76
CA MET A 36 -2.35 5.40 -4.18
C MET A 36 -3.02 4.02 -4.28
N THR A 37 -4.30 3.94 -3.91
CA THR A 37 -5.15 2.77 -4.12
C THR A 37 -6.59 3.20 -4.36
N ASP A 38 -7.31 2.44 -5.16
CA ASP A 38 -8.78 2.51 -5.33
C ASP A 38 -9.51 1.39 -4.57
N GLY A 39 -8.76 0.44 -3.99
CA GLY A 39 -9.30 -0.71 -3.28
C GLY A 39 -8.75 -0.87 -1.85
N VAL A 40 -9.11 -1.99 -1.24
CA VAL A 40 -8.59 -2.49 0.05
C VAL A 40 -7.55 -3.60 -0.19
N ASN A 41 -6.86 -4.06 0.86
CA ASN A 41 -6.12 -5.31 0.74
C ASN A 41 -7.13 -6.46 0.79
N GLU A 42 -7.33 -7.15 -0.33
CA GLU A 42 -8.24 -8.27 -0.41
C GLU A 42 -7.79 -9.34 -1.40
N LEU A 43 -8.42 -10.51 -1.26
CA LEU A 43 -8.57 -11.50 -2.31
C LEU A 43 -10.06 -11.60 -2.61
N ILE A 44 -10.39 -11.90 -3.85
CA ILE A 44 -11.77 -12.03 -4.33
C ILE A 44 -12.07 -13.51 -4.58
N ASP A 45 -13.29 -13.93 -4.30
CA ASP A 45 -13.76 -15.27 -4.67
C ASP A 45 -13.73 -15.45 -6.19
N ASN A 46 -13.16 -16.57 -6.66
CA ASN A 46 -13.06 -16.85 -8.09
C ASN A 46 -14.26 -17.63 -8.67
N GLY A 47 -15.33 -17.80 -7.89
CA GLY A 47 -16.57 -18.46 -8.31
C GLY A 47 -16.52 -19.98 -8.32
N ASN A 48 -15.44 -20.60 -7.85
CA ASN A 48 -15.33 -22.06 -7.79
C ASN A 48 -16.19 -22.71 -6.70
N ASN A 49 -16.91 -21.92 -5.88
CA ASN A 49 -17.85 -22.38 -4.85
C ASN A 49 -17.28 -23.49 -3.96
N SER A 50 -15.97 -23.46 -3.69
CA SER A 50 -15.34 -24.53 -2.93
C SER A 50 -15.70 -24.41 -1.45
N ALA A 51 -16.31 -25.45 -0.89
CA ALA A 51 -16.77 -25.49 0.49
C ALA A 51 -15.64 -25.65 1.52
N GLY A 52 -14.42 -25.97 1.07
CA GLY A 52 -13.26 -26.17 1.93
C GLY A 52 -12.19 -25.10 1.68
N TYR A 53 -11.90 -24.29 2.69
CA TYR A 53 -10.62 -23.59 2.73
C TYR A 53 -9.50 -24.65 2.68
N ASN A 54 -8.49 -24.49 1.79
CA ASN A 54 -7.49 -25.53 1.42
C ASN A 54 -7.90 -26.51 0.30
N THR A 55 -9.00 -26.26 -0.42
CA THR A 55 -9.11 -26.76 -1.80
C THR A 55 -8.40 -25.77 -2.72
N ALA A 56 -7.60 -26.27 -3.67
CA ALA A 56 -6.89 -25.39 -4.58
C ALA A 56 -7.92 -24.55 -5.36
N ASN A 57 -7.74 -23.22 -5.33
CA ASN A 57 -8.48 -22.24 -6.14
C ASN A 57 -9.82 -21.76 -5.54
N VAL A 58 -9.89 -21.36 -4.26
CA VAL A 58 -11.08 -20.63 -3.72
C VAL A 58 -11.09 -19.12 -4.01
N SER A 59 -9.92 -18.52 -4.20
CA SER A 59 -9.76 -17.09 -4.48
C SER A 59 -9.17 -16.81 -5.86
N ASP A 60 -9.08 -15.55 -6.24
CA ASP A 60 -8.16 -15.10 -7.28
C ASP A 60 -6.69 -15.43 -6.93
N TYR A 61 -5.84 -15.50 -7.96
CA TYR A 61 -4.42 -15.80 -7.79
C TYR A 61 -3.64 -14.51 -7.54
N SER A 62 -2.98 -14.44 -6.38
CA SER A 62 -2.15 -13.28 -6.00
C SER A 62 -0.65 -13.59 -6.05
N ALA A 63 0.19 -12.59 -5.73
CA ALA A 63 1.63 -12.77 -5.53
C ALA A 63 1.96 -13.86 -4.48
N TYR A 64 1.01 -14.17 -3.62
CA TYR A 64 1.14 -15.19 -2.60
C TYR A 64 0.59 -16.54 -3.02
N GLY A 65 -0.17 -16.63 -4.13
CA GLY A 65 -0.96 -17.79 -4.54
C GLY A 65 -2.44 -17.66 -4.18
N TYR A 66 -3.16 -18.79 -4.19
CA TYR A 66 -4.57 -18.88 -3.79
C TYR A 66 -4.75 -18.95 -2.28
N LEU A 67 -5.85 -18.39 -1.78
CA LEU A 67 -6.24 -18.51 -0.37
C LEU A 67 -6.27 -19.99 0.06
N GLY A 68 -5.59 -20.29 1.17
CA GLY A 68 -5.49 -21.65 1.72
C GLY A 68 -4.35 -22.52 1.14
N GLY A 69 -3.57 -22.02 0.17
CA GLY A 69 -2.40 -22.73 -0.36
C GLY A 69 -1.23 -22.84 0.63
N ALA A 70 -0.16 -23.56 0.30
CA ALA A 70 0.94 -23.82 1.24
C ALA A 70 1.99 -22.70 1.40
N ARG A 71 1.90 -21.56 0.68
CA ARG A 71 2.95 -20.50 0.72
C ARG A 71 2.86 -19.60 1.96
N LEU A 72 1.84 -18.73 2.03
CA LEU A 72 1.64 -17.83 3.17
C LEU A 72 0.89 -18.47 4.35
N TRP A 73 0.08 -19.50 4.10
CA TRP A 73 -1.08 -19.78 4.94
C TRP A 73 -0.80 -20.72 6.11
N SER A 74 0.16 -21.66 6.00
CA SER A 74 0.44 -22.64 7.07
C SER A 74 1.06 -21.99 8.32
N THR A 75 2.09 -21.17 8.15
CA THR A 75 2.77 -20.50 9.28
C THR A 75 1.95 -19.36 9.89
N ASN A 76 1.08 -18.72 9.10
CA ASN A 76 0.29 -17.56 9.55
C ASN A 76 -1.18 -17.91 9.88
N ASN A 77 -1.58 -19.18 9.73
CA ASN A 77 -2.95 -19.67 9.89
C ASN A 77 -4.01 -18.77 9.20
N VAL A 78 -3.68 -18.29 8.01
CA VAL A 78 -4.62 -17.54 7.16
C VAL A 78 -5.45 -18.58 6.45
N GLN A 79 -6.76 -18.59 6.63
CA GLN A 79 -7.64 -19.52 5.91
C GLN A 79 -8.92 -18.85 5.43
N THR A 80 -9.19 -17.60 5.84
CA THR A 80 -10.39 -16.85 5.45
C THR A 80 -9.97 -15.53 4.80
N TYR A 81 -10.86 -14.96 3.97
CA TYR A 81 -10.68 -13.62 3.40
C TYR A 81 -10.43 -12.57 4.48
N ALA A 82 -11.21 -12.60 5.57
CA ALA A 82 -11.03 -11.67 6.68
C ALA A 82 -9.64 -11.76 7.32
N LYS A 83 -9.13 -12.98 7.58
CA LYS A 83 -7.77 -13.18 8.11
C LYS A 83 -6.70 -12.73 7.13
N PHE A 84 -6.92 -12.91 5.83
CA PHE A 84 -6.01 -12.42 4.80
C PHE A 84 -5.94 -10.89 4.81
N ASN A 85 -7.10 -10.22 4.81
CA ASN A 85 -7.18 -8.75 4.85
C ASN A 85 -6.44 -8.22 6.08
N THR A 86 -6.74 -8.75 7.27
CA THR A 86 -6.05 -8.37 8.51
C THR A 86 -4.54 -8.58 8.43
N LEU A 87 -4.07 -9.72 7.89
CA LEU A 87 -2.63 -9.95 7.75
C LEU A 87 -1.98 -8.94 6.81
N MET A 88 -2.62 -8.63 5.67
CA MET A 88 -2.08 -7.69 4.70
C MET A 88 -2.12 -6.24 5.19
N ASP A 89 -3.15 -5.85 5.93
CA ASP A 89 -3.24 -4.54 6.59
C ASP A 89 -2.15 -4.37 7.65
N ASN A 90 -1.90 -5.41 8.44
CA ASN A 90 -0.81 -5.43 9.41
C ASN A 90 0.56 -5.33 8.73
N ARG A 91 0.75 -6.04 7.61
CA ARG A 91 2.00 -5.96 6.82
C ARG A 91 2.20 -4.58 6.19
N LEU A 92 1.14 -3.99 5.64
CA LEU A 92 1.19 -2.63 5.12
C LEU A 92 1.58 -1.66 6.24
N THR A 93 0.91 -1.72 7.39
CA THR A 93 1.20 -0.88 8.56
C THR A 93 2.64 -1.03 9.04
N ALA A 94 3.14 -2.27 9.13
CA ALA A 94 4.52 -2.54 9.50
C ALA A 94 5.52 -1.96 8.49
N ALA A 95 5.26 -2.12 7.19
CA ALA A 95 6.08 -1.56 6.14
C ALA A 95 6.06 -0.01 6.14
N CYS A 96 4.90 0.61 6.33
CA CYS A 96 4.80 2.08 6.47
C CYS A 96 5.62 2.56 7.66
N THR A 97 5.52 1.87 8.80
CA THR A 97 6.27 2.21 10.01
C THR A 97 7.77 2.08 9.79
N ALA A 98 8.22 0.97 9.21
CA ALA A 98 9.63 0.75 8.93
C ALA A 98 10.20 1.77 7.92
N ALA A 99 9.46 2.08 6.86
CA ALA A 99 9.85 3.10 5.89
C ALA A 99 9.93 4.49 6.51
N LYS A 100 8.95 4.88 7.33
CA LYS A 100 8.96 6.15 8.08
C LYS A 100 10.15 6.23 9.03
N ASN A 101 10.45 5.16 9.74
CA ASN A 101 11.60 5.08 10.64
C ASN A 101 12.95 5.21 9.91
N ALA A 102 13.00 4.78 8.64
CA ALA A 102 14.17 4.99 7.77
C ALA A 102 14.25 6.40 7.15
N GLY A 103 13.33 7.31 7.51
CA GLY A 103 13.28 8.69 7.02
C GLY A 103 12.58 8.86 5.67
N VAL A 104 11.80 7.87 5.22
CA VAL A 104 10.97 8.00 4.01
C VAL A 104 9.71 8.78 4.33
N ILE A 105 9.40 9.77 3.51
CA ILE A 105 8.15 10.52 3.57
C ILE A 105 7.10 9.79 2.74
N ILE A 106 5.95 9.48 3.33
CA ILE A 106 4.85 8.79 2.68
C ILE A 106 3.65 9.74 2.58
N TYR A 107 3.22 9.98 1.35
CA TYR A 107 1.93 10.56 1.01
C TYR A 107 0.98 9.44 0.57
N THR A 108 -0.31 9.57 0.88
CA THR A 108 -1.29 8.56 0.55
C THR A 108 -2.51 9.14 -0.14
N VAL A 109 -3.06 8.42 -1.12
CA VAL A 109 -4.29 8.82 -1.82
C VAL A 109 -5.22 7.62 -1.90
N VAL A 110 -6.41 7.74 -1.31
CA VAL A 110 -7.50 6.79 -1.57
C VAL A 110 -8.35 7.34 -2.71
N PHE A 111 -8.48 6.58 -3.79
CA PHE A 111 -9.38 6.88 -4.89
C PHE A 111 -10.71 6.15 -4.69
N ASN A 112 -11.67 6.85 -4.10
CA ASN A 112 -12.95 6.31 -3.68
C ASN A 112 -14.06 6.70 -4.66
N HIS A 113 -14.16 6.01 -5.78
CA HIS A 113 -15.25 6.24 -6.72
C HIS A 113 -16.47 5.36 -6.43
N THR A 114 -17.65 5.91 -6.70
CA THR A 114 -18.93 5.30 -6.32
C THR A 114 -19.15 3.94 -6.97
N GLY A 115 -19.58 2.96 -6.18
CA GLY A 115 -20.10 1.67 -6.65
C GLY A 115 -19.13 0.48 -6.57
N TYR A 116 -17.91 0.67 -6.09
CA TYR A 116 -16.87 -0.37 -6.12
C TYR A 116 -16.51 -0.90 -4.72
N LEU A 117 -16.52 -0.04 -3.71
CA LEU A 117 -16.31 -0.42 -2.31
C LEU A 117 -17.56 -0.18 -1.48
N THR A 118 -17.84 -1.08 -0.54
CA THR A 118 -18.84 -0.84 0.51
C THR A 118 -18.41 0.34 1.39
N THR A 119 -19.35 1.02 2.05
CA THR A 119 -19.03 2.12 2.98
C THR A 119 -18.01 1.70 4.05
N ALA A 120 -18.09 0.46 4.55
CA ALA A 120 -17.13 -0.08 5.51
C ALA A 120 -15.72 -0.23 4.93
N GLN A 121 -15.60 -0.74 3.69
CA GLN A 121 -14.31 -0.85 3.00
C GLN A 121 -13.71 0.53 2.69
N GLN A 122 -14.54 1.50 2.31
CA GLN A 122 -14.09 2.88 2.08
C GLN A 122 -13.48 3.49 3.35
N THR A 123 -14.17 3.37 4.49
CA THR A 123 -13.66 3.84 5.78
C THR A 123 -12.38 3.11 6.16
N ALA A 124 -12.35 1.78 6.04
CA ALA A 124 -11.17 0.98 6.36
C ALA A 124 -9.95 1.36 5.50
N ALA A 125 -10.12 1.55 4.19
CA ALA A 125 -9.05 2.00 3.31
C ALA A 125 -8.52 3.39 3.69
N GLN A 126 -9.42 4.33 3.97
CA GLN A 126 -9.07 5.69 4.37
C GLN A 126 -8.31 5.71 5.69
N ASP A 127 -8.77 4.99 6.71
CA ASP A 127 -8.10 4.92 8.00
C ASP A 127 -6.73 4.26 7.89
N LEU A 128 -6.63 3.16 7.14
CA LEU A 128 -5.37 2.44 6.93
C LEU A 128 -4.33 3.32 6.23
N LEU A 129 -4.71 4.01 5.14
CA LEU A 129 -3.80 4.89 4.41
C LEU A 129 -3.45 6.14 5.23
N LYS A 130 -4.42 6.72 5.96
CA LYS A 130 -4.16 7.85 6.85
C LYS A 130 -3.13 7.52 7.94
N ASN A 131 -3.18 6.30 8.49
CA ASN A 131 -2.20 5.82 9.46
C ASN A 131 -0.84 5.48 8.81
N CYS A 132 -0.83 5.08 7.54
CA CYS A 132 0.39 4.83 6.78
C CYS A 132 1.16 6.13 6.48
N ALA A 133 0.46 7.23 6.16
CA ALA A 133 1.04 8.53 5.84
C ALA A 133 2.02 9.03 6.93
N SER A 134 3.02 9.82 6.52
CA SER A 134 4.00 10.40 7.46
C SER A 134 3.42 11.54 8.31
N LYS A 135 2.36 12.19 7.82
CA LYS A 135 1.55 13.17 8.57
C LYS A 135 0.09 12.93 8.24
N THR A 136 -0.79 13.26 9.16
CA THR A 136 -2.24 13.18 8.93
C THR A 136 -2.69 14.06 7.75
N THR A 137 -1.99 15.17 7.49
CA THR A 137 -2.22 16.07 6.35
C THR A 137 -1.64 15.57 5.02
N TYR A 138 -0.89 14.47 5.01
CA TYR A 138 -0.35 13.83 3.80
C TYR A 138 -1.23 12.70 3.28
N SER A 139 -2.43 12.54 3.84
CA SER A 139 -3.45 11.62 3.37
C SER A 139 -4.57 12.37 2.67
N TYR A 140 -4.88 11.94 1.46
CA TYR A 140 -5.88 12.54 0.60
C TYR A 140 -6.93 11.51 0.21
N VAL A 141 -8.15 11.99 -0.03
CA VAL A 141 -9.24 11.22 -0.61
C VAL A 141 -9.66 11.91 -1.90
N ALA A 142 -9.72 11.16 -2.98
CA ALA A 142 -10.18 11.62 -4.27
C ALA A 142 -11.37 10.75 -4.69
N THR A 143 -12.43 11.37 -5.21
CA THR A 143 -13.66 10.67 -5.64
C THR A 143 -13.87 10.74 -7.15
N ASP A 144 -13.05 11.54 -7.84
CA ASP A 144 -13.11 11.80 -9.28
C ASP A 144 -11.75 12.27 -9.81
N SER A 145 -11.65 12.47 -11.12
CA SER A 145 -10.42 12.91 -11.77
C SER A 145 -9.95 14.30 -11.35
N ALA A 146 -10.85 15.20 -10.95
CA ALA A 146 -10.51 16.56 -10.57
C ALA A 146 -9.86 16.58 -9.17
N SER A 147 -10.51 15.94 -8.19
CA SER A 147 -9.98 15.75 -6.84
C SER A 147 -8.68 14.96 -6.82
N LEU A 148 -8.52 13.99 -7.74
CA LEU A 148 -7.26 13.27 -7.91
C LEU A 148 -6.12 14.19 -8.37
N GLN A 149 -6.38 15.02 -9.39
CA GLN A 149 -5.41 16.03 -9.85
C GLN A 149 -5.07 17.04 -8.75
N SER A 150 -6.06 17.48 -7.96
CA SER A 150 -5.84 18.36 -6.81
C SER A 150 -4.95 17.71 -5.75
N ALA A 151 -5.17 16.42 -5.43
CA ALA A 151 -4.35 15.69 -4.46
C ALA A 151 -2.89 15.61 -4.93
N PHE A 152 -2.63 15.19 -6.17
CA PHE A 152 -1.26 15.12 -6.70
C PHE A 152 -0.59 16.50 -6.82
N SER A 153 -1.34 17.54 -7.15
CA SER A 153 -0.83 18.91 -7.17
C SER A 153 -0.41 19.37 -5.77
N ALA A 154 -1.21 19.09 -4.74
CA ALA A 154 -0.89 19.40 -3.35
C ALA A 154 0.34 18.62 -2.86
N ILE A 155 0.46 17.35 -3.24
CA ILE A 155 1.63 16.51 -2.94
C ILE A 155 2.87 17.10 -3.60
N ALA A 156 2.81 17.48 -4.88
CA ALA A 156 3.94 18.09 -5.57
C ALA A 156 4.44 19.34 -4.84
N VAL A 157 3.54 20.28 -4.53
CA VAL A 157 3.88 21.49 -3.78
C VAL A 157 4.49 21.15 -2.41
N SER A 158 3.90 20.21 -1.67
CA SER A 158 4.42 19.83 -0.35
C SER A 158 5.79 19.17 -0.44
N ALA A 159 5.99 18.27 -1.41
CA ALA A 159 7.22 17.49 -1.57
C ALA A 159 8.38 18.35 -2.11
N THR A 160 8.09 19.42 -2.85
CA THR A 160 9.10 20.31 -3.44
C THR A 160 9.19 21.67 -2.74
N SER A 161 8.62 21.82 -1.54
CA SER A 161 8.66 23.10 -0.78
C SER A 161 10.07 23.49 -0.30
N GLY A 162 11.08 22.61 -0.45
CA GLY A 162 12.51 22.94 -0.35
C GLY A 162 13.19 22.92 -1.71
N THR A 163 14.41 23.50 -1.83
CA THR A 163 15.19 23.52 -3.08
C THR A 163 15.49 22.10 -3.56
N LEU A 164 14.64 21.55 -4.42
CA LEU A 164 14.75 20.18 -4.90
C LEU A 164 15.58 20.14 -6.19
N ARG A 165 16.57 19.25 -6.24
CA ARG A 165 17.23 18.85 -7.49
C ARG A 165 17.04 17.35 -7.65
N LEU A 166 16.39 16.94 -8.73
CA LEU A 166 16.27 15.52 -9.09
C LEU A 166 17.68 15.00 -9.38
N VAL A 167 18.13 14.06 -8.55
CA VAL A 167 19.35 13.30 -8.79
C VAL A 167 18.92 11.96 -9.38
N GLN A 168 19.19 11.80 -10.69
CA GLN A 168 19.12 10.51 -11.37
C GLN A 168 20.34 9.66 -11.03
#